data_AF-A0A939G256-F1
#
_entry.id   AF-A0A939G256-F1
#
_cell.length_a   1.000
_cell.length_b   1.000
_cell.length_c   1.000
_cell.angle_alpha   90.00
_cell.angle_beta   90.00
_cell.angle_gamma   90.00
#
_symmetry.space_group_name_H-M   'P 1'
#
loop_
_entity.id
_entity.type
_entity.pdbx_description
1 polymer ?
#
loop_
_entity_poly.entity_id
_entity_poly.type
_entity_poly.pdbx_seq_one_letter_code
_entity_poly.pdbx_strand_id
1 'polypeptide(L)' 'MENQLTIKEGYMAMIAYLENLNSLVESDELPSFLGSMALMKDGSTMDPAAWEDWIDAVNQVIAARDTKTS' A
#
# COMPACT_ATOMS: atom_id res chain seq x y z
N MET A 1 -3.30 -13.24 -15.53
CA MET A 1 -4.37 -13.47 -14.53
C MET A 1 -4.82 -12.10 -14.06
N GLU A 2 -6.12 -11.82 -14.11
CA GLU A 2 -6.67 -10.64 -13.44
C GLU A 2 -7.16 -11.11 -12.06
N ASN A 3 -6.38 -10.81 -11.02
CA ASN A 3 -6.81 -11.00 -9.64
C ASN A 3 -7.38 -9.67 -9.14
N GLN A 4 -8.65 -9.67 -8.75
CA GLN A 4 -9.25 -8.53 -8.07
C GLN A 4 -8.88 -8.59 -6.58
N LEU A 5 -8.27 -7.51 -6.09
CA LEU A 5 -7.95 -7.33 -4.68
C LEU A 5 -8.93 -6.30 -4.11
N THR A 6 -9.36 -6.51 -2.87
CA THR A 6 -9.94 -5.45 -2.06
C THR A 6 -8.89 -4.35 -1.83
N ILE A 7 -9.33 -3.13 -1.49
CA ILE A 7 -8.44 -2.01 -1.17
C ILE A 7 -7.44 -2.39 -0.07
N LYS A 8 -7.89 -3.16 0.93
CA LYS A 8 -7.06 -3.67 2.02
C LYS A 8 -6.05 -4.71 1.54
N GLU A 9 -6.44 -5.66 0.71
CA GLU A 9 -5.51 -6.63 0.13
C GLU A 9 -4.47 -5.96 -0.78
N GLY A 10 -4.86 -4.90 -1.51
CA GLY A 10 -3.92 -4.07 -2.26
C GLY A 10 -2.89 -3.38 -1.36
N TYR A 11 -3.33 -2.84 -0.22
CA TYR A 11 -2.44 -2.25 0.78
C TYR A 11 -1.46 -3.28 1.34
N MET A 12 -1.96 -4.47 1.71
CA MET A 12 -1.14 -5.58 2.19
C MET A 12 -0.11 -6.03 1.14
N ALA A 13 -0.52 -6.11 -0.14
CA ALA A 13 0.39 -6.45 -1.22
C ALA A 13 1.49 -5.40 -1.41
N MET A 14 1.16 -4.11 -1.27
CA MET A 14 2.13 -3.02 -1.30
C MET A 14 3.13 -3.11 -0.14
N ILE A 15 2.67 -3.34 1.10
CA ILE A 15 3.55 -3.52 2.26
C ILE A 15 4.50 -4.70 2.02
N ALA A 16 3.97 -5.86 1.65
CA ALA A 16 4.77 -7.07 1.41
C ALA A 16 5.83 -6.86 0.32
N TYR A 17 5.49 -6.12 -0.74
CA TYR A 17 6.45 -5.76 -1.80
C TYR A 17 7.58 -4.87 -1.27
N LEU A 18 7.25 -3.84 -0.48
CA LEU A 18 8.23 -2.91 0.08
C LEU A 18 9.11 -3.57 1.15
N GLU A 19 8.57 -4.47 1.96
CA GLU A 19 9.34 -5.30 2.90
C GLU A 19 10.38 -6.16 2.16
N ASN A 20 9.97 -6.79 1.06
CA ASN A 20 10.89 -7.54 0.22
C ASN A 20 11.96 -6.62 -0.41
N LEU A 21 11.58 -5.44 -0.89
CA LEU A 21 12.53 -4.48 -1.45
C LEU A 21 13.55 -4.00 -0.40
N ASN A 22 13.09 -3.71 0.82
CA ASN A 22 13.93 -3.34 1.94
C ASN A 22 14.94 -4.44 2.29
N SER A 23 14.56 -5.71 2.18
CA SER A 23 15.48 -6.84 2.39
C SER A 23 16.59 -6.95 1.33
N LEU A 24 16.44 -6.27 0.19
CA LEU A 24 17.35 -6.32 -0.96
C LEU A 24 18.24 -5.07 -1.08
N VAL A 25 17.95 -4.00 -0.35
CA VAL A 25 18.63 -2.70 -0.46
C VAL A 25 19.19 -2.34 0.92
N GLU A 26 20.49 -2.03 1.02
CA GLU A 26 21.05 -1.40 2.23
C GLU A 26 20.56 0.05 2.33
N SER A 27 19.43 0.24 3.01
CA SER A 27 18.85 1.56 3.31
C SER A 27 18.31 1.56 4.73
N ASP A 28 18.74 2.55 5.52
CA ASP A 28 18.25 2.75 6.90
C ASP A 28 16.91 3.50 6.95
N GLU A 29 16.45 4.08 5.83
CA GLU A 29 15.25 4.92 5.78
C GLU A 29 13.96 4.12 5.53
N LEU A 30 14.04 3.08 4.69
CA LEU A 30 12.91 2.19 4.38
C LEU A 30 12.38 1.40 5.58
N PRO A 31 13.20 0.84 6.50
CA PRO A 31 12.71 0.11 7.67
C PRO A 31 11.88 0.99 8.62
N SER A 32 12.29 2.25 8.81
CA SER A 32 11.58 3.21 9.67
C SER A 32 10.21 3.56 9.09
N PHE A 33 10.16 3.82 7.78
CA PHE A 33 8.92 4.09 7.04
C PHE A 33 7.98 2.87 7.02
N LEU A 34 8.51 1.66 6.81
CA LEU A 34 7.72 0.44 6.89
C LEU A 34 7.14 0.21 8.30
N GLY A 35 7.90 0.57 9.34
CA GLY A 35 7.43 0.52 10.72
C GLY A 35 6.22 1.41 10.98
N SER A 36 6.13 2.60 10.37
CA SER A 36 4.96 3.48 10.53
C SER A 36 3.74 2.99 9.76
N MET A 37 3.94 2.27 8.65
CA MET A 37 2.87 1.68 7.84
C MET A 37 2.43 0.28 8.29
N ALA A 38 3.09 -0.29 9.29
CA ALA A 38 2.85 -1.65 9.73
C ALA A 38 1.38 -1.85 10.14
N LEU A 39 0.85 -3.02 9.81
CA LEU A 39 -0.50 -3.40 10.21
C LEU A 39 -0.49 -3.95 11.64
N MET A 40 -1.42 -3.46 12.46
CA MET A 40 -1.75 -4.02 13.76
C MET A 40 -2.42 -5.38 13.62
N LYS A 41 -2.56 -6.11 14.75
CA LYS A 41 -3.17 -7.46 14.78
C LYS A 41 -4.64 -7.49 14.32
N ASP A 42 -5.34 -6.37 14.39
CA ASP A 42 -6.71 -6.21 13.87
C ASP A 42 -6.74 -5.84 12.37
N GLY A 43 -5.57 -5.67 11.76
CA GLY A 43 -5.40 -5.31 10.36
C GLY A 43 -5.71 -3.84 10.05
N SER A 44 -5.70 -2.96 11.05
CA SER A 44 -5.62 -1.51 10.86
C SER A 44 -4.15 -1.06 10.78
N THR A 45 -3.87 0.05 10.11
CA THR A 45 -2.52 0.63 10.04
C THR A 45 -2.15 1.30 11.37
N MET A 46 -0.87 1.26 11.73
CA MET A 46 -0.34 2.03 12.87
C MET A 46 -0.37 3.54 12.63
N ASP A 47 -0.42 3.98 11.37
CA ASP A 47 -0.52 5.39 10.98
C ASP A 47 -1.78 5.62 10.12
N PRO A 48 -2.85 6.20 10.68
CA PRO A 48 -4.07 6.52 9.94
C PRO A 48 -3.84 7.43 8.72
N ALA A 49 -2.83 8.31 8.74
CA ALA A 49 -2.52 9.18 7.61
C ALA A 49 -2.02 8.36 6.41
N ALA A 50 -1.18 7.36 6.66
CA ALA A 50 -0.70 6.45 5.61
C ALA A 50 -1.83 5.64 4.95
N TRP A 51 -2.95 5.41 5.66
CA TRP A 51 -4.13 4.79 5.07
C TRP A 51 -4.92 5.76 4.20
N GLU A 52 -5.12 7.00 4.64
CA GLU A 52 -5.74 8.05 3.82
C GLU A 52 -4.96 8.26 2.51
N ASP A 53 -3.63 8.37 2.59
CA ASP A 53 -2.75 8.49 1.41
C ASP A 53 -2.90 7.29 0.45
N TRP A 54 -3.07 6.08 0.99
CA TRP A 54 -3.34 4.89 0.20
C TRP A 54 -4.71 4.94 -0.49
N ILE A 55 -5.75 5.38 0.22
CA ILE A 55 -7.10 5.55 -0.35
C ILE A 55 -7.06 6.56 -1.50
N ASP A 56 -6.35 7.68 -1.34
CA ASP A 56 -6.18 8.68 -2.40
C ASP A 56 -5.47 8.10 -3.62
N ALA A 57 -4.39 7.33 -3.43
CA ALA A 57 -3.69 6.65 -4.52
C ALA A 57 -4.61 5.65 -5.27
N VAL A 58 -5.41 4.87 -4.53
CA VAL A 58 -6.38 3.93 -5.12
C VAL A 58 -7.45 4.69 -5.93
N ASN A 59 -7.97 5.79 -5.39
CA ASN A 59 -8.98 6.61 -6.06
C ASN A 59 -8.44 7.21 -7.38
N GLN A 60 -7.18 7.65 -7.40
CA GLN A 60 -6.53 8.13 -8.63
C GLN A 60 -6.48 7.05 -9.71
N VAL A 61 -6.11 5.82 -9.34
CA VAL A 61 -6.06 4.69 -10.29
C VAL A 61 -7.45 4.31 -10.80
N ILE A 62 -8.45 4.28 -9.92
CA ILE A 62 -9.84 3.99 -10.30
C ILE A 62 -10.37 5.06 -11.25
N ALA A 63 -10.19 6.35 -10.93
CA ALA A 63 -10.60 7.45 -11.81
C ALA A 63 -9.92 7.39 -13.19
N ALA A 64 -8.64 7.02 -13.24
CA ALA A 64 -7.92 6.85 -14.50
C ALA A 64 -8.42 5.66 -15.35
N ARG A 65 -8.95 4.61 -14.71
CA ARG A 65 -9.58 3.49 -15.41
C ARG A 65 -10.88 3.91 -16.08
N ASP A 66 -11.69 4.70 -15.37
CA ASP A 66 -13.01 5.11 -15.85
C ASP A 66 -12.90 6.13 -17.00
N THR A 67 -11.89 7.01 -16.97
CA THR A 67 -11.60 7.96 -18.05
C THR A 67 -11.04 7.32 -19.33
N LYS A 68 -10.38 6.17 -19.25
CA LYS A 68 -9.90 5.41 -20.43
C LYS A 68 -11.01 4.62 -21.16
N THR A 69 -12.21 4.60 -20.60
CA THR A 69 -13.35 3.85 -21.15
C THR A 69 -14.42 4.77 -21.77
N SER A 70 -14.18 6.09 -21.83
CA SER A 70 -15.05 7.11 -22.47
C SER A 70 -14.49 7.63 -23.78
#